data_AF-A0A127VEA2-F1
#
_entry.id   AF-A0A127VEA2-F1
#
_cell.length_a   1.000
_cell.length_b   1.000
_cell.length_c   1.000
_cell.angle_alpha   90.00
_cell.angle_beta   90.00
_cell.angle_gamma   90.00
#
_symmetry.space_group_name_H-M   'P 1'
#
loop_
_entity.id
_entity.type
_entity.pdbx_description
1 polymer ?
#
loop_
_entity_poly.entity_id
_entity_poly.type
_entity_poly.pdbx_seq_one_letter_code
_entity_poly.pdbx_strand_id
1 'polypeptide(L)'
;MNQYATKEGNEENIIEQKQMNSQTLSVLIAKGYKEFEDAELDFYFYSDDSLKLEKLAENLSLKGYEIGFVEESSSENEFVLDGTSTV
;
A
#
# COMPACT_ATOMS: atom_id res chain seq x y z
N MET A 1 21.24 -8.42 9.47
CA MET A 1 20.07 -8.79 10.30
C MET A 1 18.97 -9.17 9.33
N ASN A 2 18.38 -10.37 9.46
CA ASN A 2 17.32 -10.83 8.56
C ASN A 2 16.04 -10.00 8.82
N GLN A 3 15.74 -9.05 7.93
CA GLN A 3 14.53 -8.22 7.94
C GLN A 3 13.35 -8.98 7.31
N TYR A 4 13.06 -10.19 7.77
CA TYR A 4 11.77 -10.79 7.47
C TYR A 4 10.80 -10.40 8.59
N ALA A 5 9.71 -9.74 8.25
CA ALA A 5 8.68 -9.37 9.21
C ALA A 5 8.19 -10.64 9.95
N THR A 6 8.31 -10.63 11.27
CA THR A 6 7.77 -11.69 12.13
C THR A 6 6.25 -11.56 12.20
N LYS A 7 5.53 -12.65 12.53
CA LYS A 7 4.07 -12.57 12.73
C LYS A 7 3.67 -11.49 13.74
N GLU A 8 4.43 -11.35 14.82
CA GLU A 8 4.23 -10.31 15.83
C GLU A 8 4.45 -8.91 15.24
N GLY A 9 5.51 -8.70 14.46
CA GLY A 9 5.75 -7.43 13.77
C GLY A 9 4.65 -7.07 12.77
N ASN A 10 4.03 -8.06 12.12
CA ASN A 10 2.88 -7.83 11.24
C ASN A 10 1.62 -7.42 12.03
N GLU A 11 1.37 -8.01 13.19
CA GLU A 11 0.22 -7.67 14.04
C GLU A 11 0.34 -6.27 14.62
N GLU A 12 1.53 -5.88 15.09
CA GLU A 12 1.83 -4.53 15.56
C GLU A 12 1.62 -3.49 14.45
N ASN A 13 2.15 -3.75 13.24
CA ASN A 13 2.00 -2.85 12.10
C ASN A 13 0.52 -2.68 11.68
N ILE A 14 -0.28 -3.75 11.73
CA ILE A 14 -1.73 -3.66 11.47
C ILE A 14 -2.43 -2.78 12.52
N ILE A 15 -2.06 -2.88 13.80
CA ILE A 15 -2.64 -2.07 14.87
C ILE A 15 -2.28 -0.59 14.67
N GLU A 16 -1.00 -0.29 14.36
CA GLU A 16 -0.53 1.06 14.11
C GLU A 16 -1.23 1.69 12.90
N GLN A 17 -1.33 0.96 11.78
CA GLN A 17 -2.00 1.46 10.58
C GLN A 17 -3.49 1.73 10.83
N LYS A 18 -4.18 0.90 11.63
CA LYS A 18 -5.58 1.16 12.03
C LYS A 18 -5.72 2.45 12.85
N GLN A 19 -4.78 2.71 13.76
CA GLN A 19 -4.79 3.93 14.55
C GLN A 19 -4.55 5.17 13.68
N MET A 20 -3.55 5.11 12.78
CA MET A 20 -3.25 6.19 11.85
C MET A 20 -4.41 6.48 10.88
N ASN A 21 -5.03 5.42 10.32
CA ASN A 21 -6.16 5.57 9.40
C ASN A 21 -7.37 6.20 10.11
N SER A 22 -7.64 5.82 11.37
CA SER A 22 -8.71 6.41 12.18
C SER A 22 -8.51 7.90 12.46
N GLN A 23 -7.27 8.29 12.79
CA GLN A 23 -6.91 9.69 12.98
C GLN A 23 -7.05 10.49 11.69
N THR A 24 -6.54 9.94 10.57
CA THR A 24 -6.63 10.56 9.24
C THR A 24 -8.08 10.79 8.84
N LEU A 25 -8.94 9.77 8.99
CA LEU A 25 -10.35 9.85 8.67
C LEU A 25 -11.06 10.93 9.53
N SER A 26 -10.75 11.00 10.82
CA SER A 26 -11.30 12.01 11.73
C SER A 26 -10.97 13.44 11.29
N VAL A 27 -9.73 13.67 10.82
CA VAL A 27 -9.30 14.97 10.29
C VAL A 27 -10.02 15.31 8.99
N LEU A 28 -10.21 14.33 8.09
CA LEU A 28 -10.92 14.54 6.83
C LEU A 28 -12.40 14.90 7.08
N ILE A 29 -13.07 14.20 7.99
CA ILE A 29 -14.45 14.52 8.40
C ILE A 29 -14.53 15.93 9.00
N ALA A 30 -13.59 16.29 9.89
CA ALA A 30 -13.55 17.63 10.50
C ALA A 30 -13.34 18.75 9.46
N LYS A 31 -12.67 18.45 8.35
CA LYS A 31 -12.50 19.36 7.20
C LYS A 31 -13.72 19.42 6.28
N GLY A 32 -14.76 18.63 6.53
CA GLY A 32 -16.01 18.64 5.79
C GLY A 32 -16.06 17.68 4.60
N TYR A 33 -15.10 16.75 4.47
CA TYR A 33 -15.23 15.62 3.54
C TYR A 33 -16.29 14.66 4.10
N LYS A 34 -17.42 14.51 3.39
CA LYS A 34 -18.63 13.82 3.88
C LYS A 34 -18.93 12.50 3.18
N GLU A 35 -18.36 12.28 2.00
CA GLU A 35 -18.59 11.11 1.17
C GLU A 35 -17.23 10.46 0.91
N PHE A 36 -17.06 9.24 1.42
CA PHE A 36 -15.89 8.39 1.17
C PHE A 36 -16.24 7.24 0.21
N GLU A 37 -17.43 7.30 -0.42
CA GLU A 37 -17.92 6.27 -1.34
C GLU A 37 -17.10 6.20 -2.65
N ASP A 38 -16.28 7.22 -2.94
CA ASP A 38 -15.36 7.25 -4.08
C ASP A 38 -13.89 7.47 -3.62
N ALA A 39 -13.52 6.97 -2.45
CA ALA A 39 -12.15 7.11 -1.96
C ALA A 39 -11.20 6.14 -2.66
N GLU A 40 -10.26 6.69 -3.42
CA GLU A 40 -9.13 5.95 -3.98
C GLU A 40 -7.99 5.89 -2.95
N LEU A 41 -7.51 4.68 -2.69
CA LEU A 41 -6.37 4.41 -1.81
C LEU A 41 -5.17 3.96 -2.62
N ASP A 42 -4.15 4.81 -2.66
CA ASP A 42 -2.87 4.49 -3.29
C ASP A 42 -1.98 3.69 -2.33
N PHE A 43 -1.28 2.70 -2.88
CA PHE A 43 -0.30 1.89 -2.16
C PHE A 43 0.95 1.69 -3.01
N TYR A 44 2.10 1.68 -2.33
CA TYR A 44 3.41 1.56 -2.97
C TYR A 44 4.16 0.38 -2.38
N PHE A 45 4.56 -0.57 -3.23
CA PHE A 45 5.43 -1.67 -2.84
C PHE A 45 6.82 -1.47 -3.42
N TYR A 46 7.83 -1.71 -2.62
CA TYR A 46 9.22 -1.57 -3.02
C TYR A 46 9.96 -2.90 -2.88
N SER A 47 10.83 -3.20 -3.84
CA SER A 47 11.72 -4.36 -3.80
C SER A 47 12.96 -4.13 -4.65
N ASP A 48 14.07 -4.72 -4.24
CA ASP A 48 15.28 -4.88 -5.05
C ASP A 48 15.14 -5.91 -6.20
N ASP A 49 13.98 -6.55 -6.35
CA ASP A 49 13.72 -7.66 -7.27
C ASP A 49 12.42 -7.40 -8.03
N SER A 50 12.55 -6.92 -9.27
CA SER A 50 11.42 -6.60 -10.13
C SER A 50 10.49 -7.79 -10.39
N LEU A 51 11.04 -9.01 -10.49
CA LEU A 51 10.23 -10.23 -10.74
C LEU A 51 9.31 -10.56 -9.56
N LYS A 52 9.68 -10.19 -8.33
CA LYS A 52 8.78 -10.33 -7.17
C LYS A 52 7.63 -9.34 -7.24
N LEU A 53 7.90 -8.11 -7.64
CA LEU A 53 6.88 -7.08 -7.79
C LEU A 53 5.91 -7.41 -8.94
N GLU A 54 6.41 -7.90 -10.07
CA GLU A 54 5.56 -8.35 -11.19
C GLU A 54 4.59 -9.47 -10.76
N LYS A 55 5.09 -10.47 -10.02
CA LYS A 55 4.23 -11.55 -9.49
C LYS A 55 3.21 -11.05 -8.47
N LEU A 56 3.59 -10.07 -7.65
CA LEU A 56 2.67 -9.44 -6.71
C LEU A 56 1.59 -8.65 -7.47
N ALA A 57 2.00 -7.89 -8.49
CA ALA A 57 1.12 -7.12 -9.37
C ALA A 57 0.07 -8.00 -10.04
N GLU A 58 0.47 -9.15 -10.61
CA GLU A 58 -0.46 -10.14 -11.17
C GLU A 58 -1.46 -10.63 -10.13
N ASN A 59 -1.01 -10.95 -8.92
CA ASN A 59 -1.87 -11.47 -7.84
C ASN A 59 -2.88 -10.42 -7.35
N LEU A 60 -2.44 -9.16 -7.21
CA LEU A 60 -3.32 -8.06 -6.81
C LEU A 60 -4.33 -7.72 -7.90
N SER A 61 -3.91 -7.72 -9.18
CA SER A 61 -4.80 -7.52 -10.32
C SER A 61 -5.93 -8.56 -10.35
N LEU A 62 -5.61 -9.83 -10.07
CA LEU A 62 -6.61 -10.91 -9.97
C LEU A 62 -7.62 -10.71 -8.82
N LYS A 63 -7.27 -9.89 -7.82
CA LYS A 63 -8.14 -9.56 -6.68
C LYS A 63 -8.93 -8.26 -6.89
N GLY A 64 -8.81 -7.64 -8.06
CA GLY A 64 -9.56 -6.44 -8.44
C GLY A 64 -8.90 -5.12 -8.05
N TYR A 65 -7.63 -5.14 -7.64
CA TYR A 65 -6.86 -3.90 -7.47
C TYR A 65 -6.44 -3.37 -8.85
N GLU A 66 -6.44 -2.04 -9.00
CA GLU A 66 -5.85 -1.40 -10.16
C GLU A 66 -4.34 -1.26 -9.90
N ILE A 67 -3.53 -1.79 -10.82
CA ILE A 67 -2.09 -1.90 -10.63
C ILE A 67 -1.38 -1.19 -11.79
N GLY A 68 -0.47 -0.29 -11.44
CA GLY A 68 0.42 0.39 -12.37
C GLY A 68 1.56 -0.50 -12.87
N PHE A 69 2.50 0.09 -13.60
CA PHE A 69 3.70 -0.62 -14.05
C PHE A 69 4.75 -0.66 -12.94
N VAL A 70 5.59 -1.70 -12.95
CA VAL A 70 6.79 -1.73 -12.12
C VAL A 70 7.82 -0.78 -12.72
N GLU A 71 8.29 0.19 -11.95
CA GLU A 71 9.26 1.19 -12.39
C GLU A 71 10.53 1.14 -11.54
N GLU A 72 11.68 1.53 -12.11
CA GLU A 72 12.88 1.79 -11.31
C GLU A 72 12.63 3.03 -10.44
N SER A 73 12.87 2.92 -9.14
CA SER A 73 12.70 4.04 -8.23
C SER A 73 13.86 5.04 -8.37
N SER A 74 13.68 6.24 -7.81
CA SER A 74 14.77 7.22 -7.69
C SER A 74 15.85 6.81 -6.67
N SER A 75 15.64 5.74 -5.89
CA SER A 75 16.66 5.12 -5.03
C SER A 75 17.45 4.07 -5.82
N GLU A 76 18.79 4.09 -5.71
CA GLU A 76 19.61 3.11 -6.43
C GLU A 76 19.30 1.67 -5.98
N ASN A 77 18.98 0.81 -6.96
CA ASN A 77 18.72 -0.64 -6.82
C ASN A 77 17.36 -1.04 -6.23
N GLU A 78 16.33 -0.24 -6.45
CA GLU A 78 14.98 -0.59 -6.00
C GLU A 78 13.96 -0.33 -7.11
N PHE A 79 12.95 -1.18 -7.15
CA PHE A 79 11.80 -1.07 -8.04
C PHE A 79 10.57 -0.74 -7.20
N VAL A 80 9.63 -0.01 -7.79
CA VAL A 80 8.37 0.37 -7.17
C VAL A 80 7.20 -0.19 -7.97
N LEU A 81 6.19 -0.69 -7.27
CA LEU A 81 4.89 -1.03 -7.81
C LEU A 81 3.85 -0.09 -7.20
N ASP A 82 3.25 0.72 -8.05
CA ASP A 82 2.13 1.60 -7.72
C ASP A 82 0.81 0.86 -7.96
N GLY A 83 -0.17 1.11 -7.11
CA GLY A 83 -1.51 0.60 -7.30
C GLY A 83 -2.54 1.34 -6.46
N THR A 84 -3.78 1.24 -6.91
CA THR A 84 -4.92 1.94 -6.33
C THR A 84 -6.02 0.94 -6.01
N SER A 85 -6.70 1.17 -4.88
CA SER A 85 -7.91 0.46 -4.49
C SER A 85 -9.06 1.45 -4.37
N THR A 86 -10.14 1.20 -5.11
CA THR A 86 -11.44 1.84 -4.85
C THR A 86 -12.12 1.12 -3.69
N VAL A 87 -12.61 1.86 -2.70
CA VAL A 87 -13.35 1.32 -1.52
C VAL A 87 -14.85 1.45 -1.72
#